data_AF-A0AA38W6Z2-F1
#
_entry.id   AF-A0AA38W6Z2-F1
#
_cell.length_a   1.000
_cell.length_b   1.000
_cell.length_c   1.000
_cell.angle_alpha   90.00
_cell.angle_beta   90.00
_cell.angle_gamma   90.00
#
_symmetry.space_group_name_H-M   'P 1'
#
loop_
_entity.id
_entity.type
_entity.pdbx_description
1 polymer ?
#
loop_
_entity_poly.entity_id
_entity_poly.type
_entity_poly.pdbx_seq_one_letter_code
_entity_poly.pdbx_strand_id
1 'polypeptide(L)'
;MAAASSPQLHDLEYLYASNANVSNFISMKLSGKHDYHRWKTQMLCLMEAHFMRCLVDDVSVNTPTPSSERIKKQYDNLLKGWIFGSVSDGVLDTVVDLGSAKDVWDTLKSLYELDSTKDVQPTMTSQEGPEEIETQSEHVISKDIEAAGKDATSKEAQTVPEEEKTENKKLRKATWEGSWRKVKHILEKDKDALKRPLDGSGSTPLHIAVAMGYTDLVKKLLLFIEKEDVKEILEQKNGDGSTALHIAVCVGNEHALKLLVEKNKDLLTISDKRGQDPLIKALNNMQFDTFLYLFKAAVANNKTKGLVIFQGRDHKEKGASLLVNAITAKQYATALELIKEFPEFAVQNDEVLMAIARTFPSELKYWEELVYPTRKFPTHRISATYVNAYNC
;
A
#
# COMPACT_ATOMS: atom_id res chain seq x y z
N MET A 1 -28.00 13.04 25.07
CA MET A 1 -27.55 12.98 23.66
C MET A 1 -26.30 13.82 23.52
N ALA A 2 -25.16 13.19 23.31
CA ALA A 2 -23.96 13.81 22.75
C ALA A 2 -23.34 12.73 21.86
N ALA A 3 -23.41 12.93 20.54
CA ALA A 3 -22.84 12.02 19.56
C ALA A 3 -21.31 12.12 19.64
N ALA A 4 -20.66 11.13 20.24
CA ALA A 4 -19.22 10.94 20.11
C ALA A 4 -18.94 10.42 18.70
N SER A 5 -18.63 11.35 17.79
CA SER A 5 -18.18 11.09 16.43
C SER A 5 -16.85 10.31 16.44
N SER A 6 -16.76 9.32 15.56
CA SER A 6 -15.70 8.30 15.49
C SER A 6 -14.31 8.89 15.14
N PRO A 7 -13.30 8.75 16.01
CA PRO A 7 -11.91 9.11 15.70
C PRO A 7 -11.11 8.01 14.98
N GLN A 8 -11.68 6.82 14.73
CA GLN A 8 -10.90 5.58 14.57
C GLN A 8 -10.49 5.22 13.14
N LEU A 9 -11.22 5.70 12.12
CA LEU A 9 -10.90 5.38 10.72
C LEU A 9 -9.73 6.22 10.20
N HIS A 10 -9.72 7.51 10.54
CA HIS A 10 -8.74 8.47 10.04
C HIS A 10 -7.37 8.31 10.70
N ASP A 11 -7.33 7.81 11.94
CA ASP A 11 -6.10 7.40 12.62
C ASP A 11 -5.43 6.23 11.89
N LEU A 12 -6.23 5.29 11.36
CA LEU A 12 -5.74 4.13 10.60
C LEU A 12 -5.25 4.53 9.20
N GLU A 13 -5.96 5.44 8.54
CA GLU A 13 -5.53 6.04 7.26
C GLU A 13 -4.21 6.81 7.44
N TYR A 14 -4.06 7.54 8.57
CA TYR A 14 -2.82 8.27 8.85
C TYR A 14 -1.66 7.31 9.09
N LEU A 15 -1.90 6.25 9.87
CA LEU A 15 -0.90 5.22 10.11
C LEU A 15 -0.47 4.55 8.80
N TYR A 16 -1.41 4.25 7.90
CA TYR A 16 -1.12 3.71 6.58
C TYR A 16 -0.24 4.65 5.75
N ALA A 17 -0.56 5.95 5.75
CA ALA A 17 0.25 6.91 5.02
C ALA A 17 1.62 7.17 5.67
N SER A 18 1.73 7.18 6.99
CA SER A 18 3.00 7.41 7.69
C SER A 18 4.09 6.39 7.39
N ASN A 19 3.70 5.19 6.93
CA ASN A 19 4.61 4.12 6.54
C ASN A 19 5.02 4.18 5.05
N ALA A 20 4.48 5.12 4.26
CA ALA A 20 4.84 5.27 2.86
C ALA A 20 6.26 5.83 2.72
N ASN A 21 7.11 5.12 1.98
CA ASN A 21 8.43 5.62 1.63
C ASN A 21 8.36 6.46 0.35
N VAL A 22 8.62 7.75 0.49
CA VAL A 22 8.57 8.76 -0.59
C VAL A 22 9.43 8.38 -1.77
N SER A 23 10.61 7.79 -1.54
CA SER A 23 11.52 7.38 -2.61
C SER A 23 10.94 6.30 -3.52
N ASN A 24 9.89 5.59 -3.06
CA ASN A 24 9.20 4.58 -3.86
C ASN A 24 8.23 5.19 -4.87
N PHE A 25 7.77 6.42 -4.64
CA PHE A 25 6.81 7.12 -5.49
C PHE A 25 7.46 8.24 -6.29
N ILE A 26 8.52 8.83 -5.74
CA ILE A 26 9.23 9.95 -6.34
C ILE A 26 10.66 9.53 -6.63
N SER A 27 10.93 9.31 -7.91
CA SER A 27 12.20 8.79 -8.41
C SER A 27 13.33 9.82 -8.51
N MET A 28 13.02 11.10 -8.30
CA MET A 28 13.92 12.23 -8.53
C MET A 28 13.81 13.29 -7.44
N LYS A 29 14.92 13.97 -7.15
CA LYS A 29 14.90 15.15 -6.29
C LYS A 29 14.60 16.39 -7.11
N LEU A 30 13.65 17.21 -6.67
CA LEU A 30 13.41 18.53 -7.28
C LEU A 30 14.63 19.43 -7.10
N SER A 31 15.22 19.83 -8.21
CA SER A 31 16.44 20.64 -8.27
C SER A 31 16.29 21.89 -9.13
N GLY A 32 15.26 21.99 -9.97
CA GLY A 32 14.98 23.18 -10.76
C GLY A 32 13.69 23.11 -11.55
N LYS A 33 13.63 23.87 -12.65
CA LYS A 33 12.42 23.99 -13.48
C LYS A 33 12.20 22.80 -14.41
N HIS A 34 13.29 22.16 -14.84
CA HIS A 34 13.23 21.08 -15.84
C HIS A 34 12.66 19.76 -15.30
N ASP A 35 12.84 19.50 -14.00
CA ASP A 35 12.32 18.33 -13.29
C ASP A 35 11.01 18.62 -12.54
N TYR A 36 10.68 19.89 -12.30
CA TYR A 36 9.46 20.31 -11.59
C TYR A 36 8.18 19.64 -12.11
N HIS A 37 7.93 19.64 -13.42
CA HIS A 37 6.71 19.01 -13.96
C HIS A 37 6.63 17.52 -13.59
N ARG A 38 7.73 16.77 -13.76
CA ARG A 38 7.76 15.32 -13.48
C ARG A 38 7.64 15.05 -11.98
N TRP A 39 8.37 15.81 -11.18
CA TRP A 39 8.29 15.74 -9.71
C TRP A 39 6.88 16.06 -9.21
N LYS A 40 6.25 17.13 -9.71
CA LYS A 40 4.89 17.54 -9.36
C LYS A 40 3.89 16.44 -9.67
N THR A 41 3.97 15.81 -10.85
CA THR A 41 3.09 14.69 -11.21
C THR A 41 3.27 13.51 -10.27
N GLN A 42 4.51 13.11 -9.96
CA GLN A 42 4.79 12.00 -9.02
C GLN A 42 4.27 12.30 -7.61
N MET A 43 4.47 13.53 -7.13
CA MET A 43 3.99 13.96 -5.82
C MET A 43 2.45 13.99 -5.76
N LEU A 44 1.78 14.48 -6.80
CA LEU A 44 0.32 14.45 -6.89
C LEU A 44 -0.23 13.01 -6.87
N CYS A 45 0.39 12.08 -7.58
CA CYS A 45 0.00 10.66 -7.54
C CYS A 45 0.17 10.05 -6.14
N LEU A 46 1.26 10.38 -5.44
CA LEU A 46 1.48 9.97 -4.05
C LEU A 46 0.38 10.54 -3.12
N MET A 47 0.08 11.83 -3.25
CA MET A 47 -0.98 12.48 -2.46
C MET A 47 -2.36 11.86 -2.73
N GLU A 48 -2.69 11.53 -3.98
CA GLU A 48 -3.95 10.87 -4.33
C GLU A 48 -4.06 9.46 -3.76
N ALA A 49 -2.98 8.67 -3.85
CA ALA A 49 -2.95 7.30 -3.33
C ALA A 49 -3.17 7.21 -1.81
N HIS A 50 -2.90 8.30 -1.09
CA HIS A 50 -3.05 8.42 0.35
C HIS A 50 -4.11 9.45 0.78
N PHE A 51 -4.99 9.87 -0.13
CA PHE A 51 -6.09 10.82 0.14
C PHE A 51 -5.65 12.16 0.76
N MET A 52 -4.42 12.60 0.52
CA MET A 52 -3.85 13.85 1.05
C MET A 52 -3.95 15.05 0.11
N ARG A 53 -4.45 14.84 -1.12
CA ARG A 53 -4.54 15.88 -2.14
C ARG A 53 -5.35 17.12 -1.69
N CYS A 54 -6.33 16.93 -0.81
CA CYS A 54 -7.14 18.01 -0.23
C CYS A 54 -6.35 18.98 0.68
N LEU A 55 -5.12 18.66 1.08
CA LEU A 55 -4.27 19.55 1.88
C LEU A 55 -3.67 20.69 1.05
N VAL A 56 -3.60 20.51 -0.27
CA VAL A 56 -2.95 21.46 -1.19
C VAL A 56 -3.90 22.08 -2.20
N ASP A 57 -5.07 21.48 -2.46
CA ASP A 57 -6.07 22.01 -3.40
C ASP A 57 -6.94 23.12 -2.75
N ASP A 58 -7.18 24.22 -3.47
CA ASP A 58 -8.03 25.34 -3.01
C ASP A 58 -9.54 25.03 -3.06
N VAL A 59 -9.94 23.91 -3.67
CA VAL A 59 -11.35 23.59 -3.94
C VAL A 59 -11.86 22.53 -2.95
N SER A 60 -12.60 23.01 -1.95
CA SER A 60 -13.42 22.21 -1.03
C SER A 60 -14.59 21.56 -1.79
N VAL A 61 -14.35 20.41 -2.45
CA VAL A 61 -15.43 19.56 -2.96
C VAL A 61 -15.39 18.20 -2.27
N ASN A 62 -16.40 17.99 -1.41
CA ASN A 62 -16.96 16.71 -0.96
C ASN A 62 -15.96 15.59 -0.63
N THR A 63 -15.04 15.84 0.30
CA THR A 63 -14.29 14.79 1.00
C THR A 63 -14.50 14.87 2.50
N PRO A 64 -14.42 13.73 3.23
CA PRO A 64 -14.69 13.69 4.66
C PRO A 64 -13.72 14.63 5.38
N THR A 65 -14.26 15.62 6.08
CA THR A 65 -13.45 16.55 6.86
C THR A 65 -12.87 15.80 8.06
N PRO A 66 -11.55 15.80 8.29
CA PRO A 66 -10.98 15.02 9.38
C PRO A 66 -11.54 15.44 10.74
N SER A 67 -11.98 14.46 11.53
CA SER A 67 -12.72 14.64 12.79
C SER A 67 -11.90 15.25 13.94
N SER A 68 -10.58 15.45 13.78
CA SER A 68 -9.70 16.04 14.79
C SER A 68 -8.63 16.97 14.19
N GLU A 69 -8.46 18.14 14.78
CA GLU A 69 -7.41 19.14 14.46
C GLU A 69 -5.99 18.55 14.64
N ARG A 70 -5.83 17.58 15.55
CA ARG A 70 -4.57 16.87 15.77
C ARG A 70 -4.16 16.03 14.56
N ILE A 71 -5.11 15.31 13.97
CA ILE A 71 -4.86 14.44 12.82
C ILE A 71 -4.54 15.27 11.58
N LYS A 72 -5.24 16.39 11.35
CA LYS A 72 -4.91 17.34 10.27
C LYS A 72 -3.46 17.82 10.36
N LYS A 73 -3.02 18.20 11.56
CA LYS A 73 -1.63 18.62 11.80
C LYS A 73 -0.62 17.50 11.56
N GLN A 74 -0.98 16.26 11.89
CA GLN A 74 -0.13 15.09 11.65
C GLN A 74 0.04 14.80 10.15
N TYR A 75 -1.04 14.88 9.38
CA TYR A 75 -1.01 14.76 7.92
C TYR A 75 -0.23 15.89 7.25
N ASP A 76 -0.43 17.13 7.72
CA ASP A 76 0.31 18.31 7.24
C ASP A 76 1.81 18.13 7.44
N ASN A 77 2.25 17.77 8.65
CA ASN A 77 3.66 17.49 8.94
C ASN A 77 4.23 16.33 8.12
N LEU A 78 3.45 15.28 7.89
CA LEU A 78 3.87 14.13 7.10
C LEU A 78 4.09 14.52 5.63
N LEU A 79 3.17 15.28 5.05
CA LEU A 79 3.27 15.77 3.69
C LEU A 79 4.45 16.72 3.50
N LYS A 80 4.73 17.59 4.49
CA LYS A 80 5.96 18.39 4.51
C LYS A 80 7.20 17.51 4.51
N GLY A 81 7.23 16.48 5.36
CA GLY A 81 8.33 15.51 5.38
C GLY A 81 8.54 14.83 4.02
N TRP A 82 7.46 14.51 3.31
CA TRP A 82 7.52 13.95 1.97
C TRP A 82 8.10 14.91 0.94
N ILE A 83 7.66 16.17 0.96
CA ILE A 83 8.20 17.20 0.09
C ILE A 83 9.69 17.40 0.42
N PHE A 84 10.06 17.57 1.69
CA PHE A 84 11.45 17.76 2.11
C PHE A 84 12.37 16.61 1.71
N GLY A 85 11.91 15.37 1.84
CA GLY A 85 12.67 14.19 1.43
C GLY A 85 12.84 14.04 -0.08
N SER A 86 12.04 14.75 -0.88
CA SER A 86 12.02 14.66 -2.35
C SER A 86 12.51 15.92 -3.07
N VAL A 87 13.04 16.91 -2.35
CA VAL A 87 13.68 18.09 -2.93
C VAL A 87 15.20 18.03 -2.72
N SER A 88 15.96 18.79 -3.50
CA SER A 88 17.39 19.00 -3.29
C SER A 88 17.64 19.99 -2.16
N ASP A 89 18.85 19.98 -1.58
CA ASP A 89 19.19 20.81 -0.42
C ASP A 89 18.99 22.31 -0.71
N GLY A 90 19.36 22.78 -1.91
CA GLY A 90 19.16 24.17 -2.29
C GLY A 90 17.69 24.58 -2.47
N VAL A 91 16.80 23.63 -2.77
CA VAL A 91 15.35 23.89 -2.81
C VAL A 91 14.77 23.81 -1.40
N LEU A 92 15.25 22.88 -0.57
CA LEU A 92 14.83 22.73 0.83
C LEU A 92 15.06 24.01 1.63
N ASP A 93 16.21 24.65 1.48
CA ASP A 93 16.55 25.92 2.16
C ASP A 93 15.54 27.05 1.90
N THR A 94 14.80 26.99 0.79
CA THR A 94 13.81 28.01 0.45
C THR A 94 12.43 27.77 1.07
N VAL A 95 12.13 26.53 1.48
CA VAL A 95 10.79 26.12 1.94
C VAL A 95 10.74 25.54 3.35
N VAL A 96 11.89 25.26 3.97
CA VAL A 96 11.99 24.56 5.27
C VAL A 96 11.29 25.31 6.42
N ASP A 97 11.30 26.64 6.40
CA ASP A 97 10.72 27.49 7.45
C ASP A 97 9.20 27.72 7.31
N LEU A 98 8.59 27.24 6.22
CA LEU A 98 7.16 27.46 5.96
C LEU A 98 6.29 26.65 6.93
N GLY A 99 5.16 27.24 7.32
CA GLY A 99 4.30 26.74 8.39
C GLY A 99 3.55 25.44 8.03
N SER A 100 2.95 25.39 6.84
CA SER A 100 2.10 24.28 6.40
C SER A 100 2.60 23.59 5.13
N ALA A 101 2.10 22.38 4.85
CA ALA A 101 2.36 21.68 3.60
C ALA A 101 1.82 22.46 2.38
N LYS A 102 0.69 23.17 2.56
CA LYS A 102 0.11 24.03 1.52
C LYS A 102 1.03 25.19 1.18
N ASP A 103 1.58 25.88 2.17
CA ASP A 103 2.49 27.01 1.93
C ASP A 103 3.74 26.55 1.17
N VAL A 104 4.29 25.38 1.55
CA VAL A 104 5.42 24.75 0.85
C VAL A 104 5.04 24.45 -0.59
N TRP A 105 3.89 23.82 -0.82
CA TRP A 105 3.41 23.46 -2.15
C TRP A 105 3.19 24.68 -3.05
N ASP A 106 2.50 25.70 -2.54
CA ASP A 106 2.19 26.94 -3.29
C ASP A 106 3.45 27.75 -3.58
N THR A 107 4.44 27.74 -2.68
CA THR A 107 5.74 28.39 -2.90
C THR A 107 6.50 27.70 -4.03
N LEU A 108 6.62 26.38 -4.01
CA LEU A 108 7.26 25.61 -5.11
C LEU A 108 6.52 25.81 -6.43
N LYS A 109 5.19 25.86 -6.38
CA LYS A 109 4.33 26.18 -7.53
C LYS A 109 4.64 27.56 -8.09
N SER A 110 4.71 28.58 -7.25
CA SER A 110 5.05 29.94 -7.69
C SER A 110 6.45 30.03 -8.29
N LEU A 111 7.43 29.32 -7.73
CA LEU A 111 8.83 29.34 -8.17
C LEU A 111 9.06 28.70 -9.54
N TYR A 112 8.32 27.64 -9.88
CA TYR A 112 8.63 26.82 -11.05
C TYR A 112 7.52 26.77 -12.11
N GLU A 113 6.29 27.12 -11.75
CA GLU A 113 5.13 27.06 -12.65
C GLU A 113 4.93 28.37 -13.43
N LEU A 114 5.47 29.49 -12.93
CA LEU A 114 5.45 30.78 -13.61
C LEU A 114 6.74 31.00 -14.43
N ASP A 115 6.72 30.53 -15.67
CA ASP A 115 7.27 31.25 -16.83
C ASP A 115 7.06 30.36 -18.07
N SER A 116 5.88 30.48 -18.69
CA SER A 116 5.59 29.89 -20.01
C SER A 116 5.24 30.96 -21.03
N THR A 117 5.73 32.20 -20.87
CA THR A 117 5.46 33.30 -21.81
C THR A 117 6.63 34.28 -21.96
N LYS A 118 7.84 33.80 -22.28
CA LYS A 118 8.86 34.62 -22.97
C LYS A 118 9.71 33.79 -23.93
N ASP A 119 9.11 33.45 -25.07
CA ASP A 119 9.86 33.43 -26.33
C ASP A 119 9.33 34.61 -27.17
N VAL A 120 10.25 35.50 -27.54
CA VAL A 120 10.05 36.78 -28.23
C VAL A 120 10.83 36.64 -29.55
N GLN A 121 10.22 36.66 -30.73
CA GLN A 121 9.97 37.84 -31.61
C GLN A 121 9.47 37.40 -33.00
N PRO A 122 9.06 38.30 -33.93
CA PRO A 122 8.31 39.57 -33.82
C PRO A 122 7.11 39.57 -34.84
N THR A 123 6.12 40.49 -34.90
CA THR A 123 6.17 41.92 -35.28
C THR A 123 4.73 42.45 -35.49
N MET A 124 4.47 43.74 -35.18
CA MET A 124 3.41 44.66 -35.67
C MET A 124 1.92 44.32 -35.36
N THR A 125 0.99 45.20 -34.95
CA THR A 125 0.91 46.66 -34.73
C THR A 125 -0.44 46.99 -34.08
N SER A 126 -0.44 48.00 -33.19
CA SER A 126 -1.46 49.06 -32.97
C SER A 126 -2.91 48.77 -32.51
N GLN A 127 -3.27 49.46 -31.40
CA GLN A 127 -4.47 50.32 -31.16
C GLN A 127 -5.86 49.64 -31.20
N GLU A 128 -6.89 49.95 -30.38
CA GLU A 128 -7.36 51.11 -29.61
C GLU A 128 -8.45 50.62 -28.61
N GLY A 129 -8.86 51.42 -27.62
CA GLY A 129 -9.95 51.12 -26.65
C GLY A 129 -11.38 51.37 -27.21
N PRO A 130 -12.34 51.82 -26.37
CA PRO A 130 -13.06 51.10 -25.29
C PRO A 130 -14.61 51.16 -25.48
N GLU A 131 -15.40 50.93 -24.41
CA GLU A 131 -16.86 51.21 -24.25
C GLU A 131 -17.83 50.13 -24.81
N GLU A 132 -19.01 49.78 -24.26
CA GLU A 132 -19.91 50.26 -23.19
C GLU A 132 -21.01 49.16 -23.00
N ILE A 133 -21.50 48.87 -21.78
CA ILE A 133 -22.88 49.13 -21.26
C ILE A 133 -23.90 47.95 -21.26
N GLU A 134 -24.41 47.69 -20.04
CA GLU A 134 -25.78 47.28 -19.62
C GLU A 134 -26.38 45.93 -20.11
N THR A 135 -27.28 45.24 -19.40
CA THR A 135 -28.19 45.56 -18.28
C THR A 135 -28.66 44.26 -17.60
N GLN A 136 -28.71 44.29 -16.26
CA GLN A 136 -29.80 43.89 -15.34
C GLN A 136 -30.80 42.78 -15.75
N SER A 137 -31.03 41.80 -14.85
CA SER A 137 -32.24 41.84 -13.99
C SER A 137 -32.16 40.85 -12.81
N GLU A 138 -32.64 41.32 -11.66
CA GLU A 138 -32.80 40.63 -10.37
C GLU A 138 -34.23 40.11 -10.18
N HIS A 139 -34.42 39.01 -9.45
CA HIS A 139 -35.51 38.75 -8.47
C HIS A 139 -35.26 37.37 -7.83
N VAL A 140 -34.76 37.23 -6.60
CA VAL A 140 -35.32 37.42 -5.23
C VAL A 140 -36.66 36.68 -4.97
N ILE A 141 -36.59 35.74 -4.00
CA ILE A 141 -37.44 35.53 -2.79
C ILE A 141 -37.78 34.04 -2.55
N SER A 142 -37.00 33.42 -1.65
CA SER A 142 -37.35 32.77 -0.38
C SER A 142 -38.57 31.83 -0.18
N LYS A 143 -38.25 30.72 0.52
CA LYS A 143 -38.89 30.09 1.71
C LYS A 143 -39.77 28.82 1.58
N ASP A 144 -39.28 27.82 2.33
CA ASP A 144 -39.93 26.85 3.22
C ASP A 144 -40.99 25.84 2.72
N ILE A 145 -40.79 24.55 3.03
CA ILE A 145 -41.59 23.72 3.99
C ILE A 145 -41.32 22.20 3.79
N GLU A 146 -41.27 21.52 4.94
CA GLU A 146 -41.11 20.08 5.21
C GLU A 146 -42.10 19.13 4.50
N ALA A 147 -41.67 17.87 4.32
CA ALA A 147 -42.27 16.67 4.94
C ALA A 147 -42.37 15.43 4.03
N ALA A 148 -42.22 14.28 4.71
CA ALA A 148 -42.77 12.95 4.43
C ALA A 148 -42.02 12.00 3.49
N GLY A 149 -41.77 10.79 4.00
CA GLY A 149 -41.33 9.64 3.24
C GLY A 149 -40.72 8.52 4.08
N LYS A 150 -41.46 7.99 5.07
CA LYS A 150 -41.23 6.62 5.57
C LYS A 150 -41.80 5.67 4.53
N ASP A 151 -41.03 4.70 4.07
CA ASP A 151 -41.58 3.36 3.90
C ASP A 151 -40.52 2.25 3.96
N ALA A 152 -40.98 1.10 4.42
CA ALA A 152 -40.23 -0.04 4.90
C ALA A 152 -39.60 -0.88 3.78
N THR A 153 -38.48 -1.55 4.08
CA THR A 153 -38.44 -3.03 4.02
C THR A 153 -37.23 -3.61 4.75
N SER A 154 -37.55 -4.35 5.79
CA SER A 154 -36.71 -5.20 6.62
C SER A 154 -36.28 -6.48 5.89
N LYS A 155 -35.03 -6.93 6.09
CA LYS A 155 -34.70 -8.36 6.27
C LYS A 155 -33.54 -8.56 7.25
N GLU A 156 -33.87 -9.26 8.34
CA GLU A 156 -33.05 -10.15 9.18
C GLU A 156 -31.80 -9.57 9.87
N ALA A 157 -32.01 -8.88 11.00
CA ALA A 157 -31.01 -8.77 12.05
C ALA A 157 -31.38 -9.75 13.17
N GLN A 158 -30.60 -10.82 13.33
CA GLN A 158 -30.62 -11.65 14.53
C GLN A 158 -30.29 -10.77 15.75
N THR A 159 -31.24 -10.61 16.66
CA THR A 159 -31.07 -9.87 17.91
C THR A 159 -30.17 -10.66 18.86
N VAL A 160 -28.87 -10.32 18.86
CA VAL A 160 -27.88 -10.83 19.80
C VAL A 160 -28.28 -10.45 21.24
N PRO A 161 -28.27 -11.38 22.22
CA PRO A 161 -28.61 -11.10 23.62
C PRO A 161 -27.84 -9.91 24.21
N GLU A 162 -28.51 -9.09 25.03
CA GLU A 162 -27.95 -7.84 25.57
C GLU A 162 -26.71 -8.06 26.48
N GLU A 163 -26.66 -9.20 27.16
CA GLU A 163 -25.51 -9.66 27.95
C GLU A 163 -24.32 -10.02 27.05
N GLU A 164 -24.56 -10.71 25.94
CA GLU A 164 -23.54 -11.09 24.96
C GLU A 164 -22.91 -9.84 24.32
N LYS A 165 -23.72 -8.82 24.03
CA LYS A 165 -23.29 -7.53 23.50
C LYS A 165 -22.43 -6.75 24.50
N THR A 166 -22.72 -6.88 25.79
CA THR A 166 -21.95 -6.26 26.88
C THR A 166 -20.59 -6.94 27.06
N GLU A 167 -20.54 -8.27 27.02
CA GLU A 167 -19.29 -9.02 27.16
C GLU A 167 -18.38 -8.85 25.94
N ASN A 168 -18.95 -8.81 24.73
CA ASN A 168 -18.20 -8.50 23.50
C ASN A 168 -17.57 -7.09 23.57
N LYS A 169 -18.31 -6.08 24.08
CA LYS A 169 -17.76 -4.74 24.33
C LYS A 169 -16.60 -4.74 25.32
N LYS A 170 -16.65 -5.56 26.37
CA LYS A 170 -15.54 -5.72 27.33
C LYS A 170 -14.33 -6.43 26.70
N LEU A 171 -14.56 -7.50 25.95
CA LEU A 171 -13.50 -8.23 25.24
C LEU A 171 -12.79 -7.33 24.23
N ARG A 172 -13.56 -6.53 23.48
CA ARG A 172 -13.01 -5.51 22.59
C ARG A 172 -12.09 -4.55 23.33
N LYS A 173 -12.56 -3.95 24.42
CA LYS A 173 -11.75 -3.03 25.21
C LYS A 173 -10.47 -3.70 25.73
N ALA A 174 -10.57 -4.91 26.27
CA ALA A 174 -9.43 -5.67 26.76
C ALA A 174 -8.40 -6.00 25.66
N THR A 175 -8.87 -6.31 24.46
CA THR A 175 -8.03 -6.61 23.29
C THR A 175 -7.33 -5.35 22.78
N TRP A 176 -8.03 -4.22 22.69
CA TRP A 176 -7.45 -2.92 22.33
C TRP A 176 -6.40 -2.43 23.33
N GLU A 177 -6.60 -2.73 24.62
CA GLU A 177 -5.61 -2.46 25.68
C GLU A 177 -4.42 -3.43 25.67
N GLY A 178 -4.42 -4.48 24.84
CA GLY A 178 -3.37 -5.50 24.83
C GLY A 178 -3.34 -6.39 26.09
N SER A 179 -4.38 -6.35 26.93
CA SER A 179 -4.36 -6.93 28.27
C SER A 179 -4.74 -8.41 28.25
N TRP A 180 -3.73 -9.29 28.12
CA TRP A 180 -3.95 -10.75 28.17
C TRP A 180 -4.75 -11.21 29.39
N ARG A 181 -4.50 -10.65 30.58
CA ARG A 181 -5.19 -11.08 31.80
C ARG A 181 -6.71 -10.87 31.68
N LYS A 182 -7.14 -9.74 31.13
CA LYS A 182 -8.56 -9.43 30.93
C LYS A 182 -9.15 -10.29 29.81
N VAL A 183 -8.43 -10.42 28.69
CA VAL A 183 -8.83 -11.27 27.56
C VAL A 183 -9.03 -12.71 28.01
N LYS A 184 -8.03 -13.29 28.68
CA LYS A 184 -8.07 -14.67 29.21
C LYS A 184 -9.27 -14.90 30.12
N HIS A 185 -9.53 -14.00 31.06
CA HIS A 185 -10.66 -14.15 31.98
C HIS A 185 -12.02 -14.22 31.26
N ILE A 186 -12.16 -13.51 30.15
CA ILE A 186 -13.38 -13.53 29.33
C ILE A 186 -13.43 -14.83 28.51
N LEU A 187 -12.31 -15.21 27.87
CA LEU A 187 -12.22 -16.42 27.04
C LEU A 187 -12.38 -17.72 27.84
N GLU A 188 -12.02 -17.73 29.13
CA GLU A 188 -12.25 -18.88 30.01
C GLU A 188 -13.75 -19.10 30.33
N LYS A 189 -14.55 -18.04 30.26
CA LYS A 189 -16.01 -18.12 30.44
C LYS A 189 -16.74 -18.44 29.14
N ASP A 190 -16.22 -17.90 28.03
CA ASP A 190 -16.78 -18.07 26.71
C ASP A 190 -15.64 -18.15 25.68
N LYS A 191 -15.32 -19.37 25.27
CA LYS A 191 -14.27 -19.63 24.26
C LYS A 191 -14.69 -19.14 22.87
N ASP A 192 -15.97 -19.21 22.54
CA ASP A 192 -16.50 -18.79 21.23
C ASP A 192 -16.43 -17.27 21.05
N ALA A 193 -16.24 -16.51 22.13
CA ALA A 193 -15.89 -15.09 22.07
C ALA A 193 -14.64 -14.80 21.22
N LEU A 194 -13.74 -15.78 21.03
CA LEU A 194 -12.58 -15.64 20.16
C LEU A 194 -12.94 -15.59 18.66
N LYS A 195 -14.11 -16.11 18.29
CA LYS A 195 -14.65 -16.15 16.92
C LYS A 195 -15.55 -14.96 16.61
N ARG A 196 -15.94 -14.19 17.63
CA ARG A 196 -16.91 -13.10 17.46
C ARG A 196 -16.21 -11.83 16.96
N PRO A 197 -16.81 -11.12 15.99
CA PRO A 197 -16.30 -9.82 15.58
C PRO A 197 -16.46 -8.82 16.72
N LEU A 198 -15.39 -8.06 16.97
CA LEU A 198 -15.33 -7.07 18.04
C LEU A 198 -15.66 -5.66 17.53
N ASP A 199 -15.48 -5.38 16.24
CA ASP A 199 -15.70 -4.06 15.66
C ASP A 199 -16.52 -4.10 14.37
N GLY A 200 -16.84 -2.91 13.85
CA GLY A 200 -17.63 -2.75 12.63
C GLY A 200 -16.92 -3.24 11.37
N SER A 201 -15.61 -3.48 11.43
CA SER A 201 -14.84 -4.10 10.34
C SER A 201 -14.93 -5.63 10.36
N GLY A 202 -15.66 -6.23 11.31
CA GLY A 202 -15.71 -7.68 11.45
C GLY A 202 -14.43 -8.29 12.00
N SER A 203 -13.56 -7.50 12.64
CA SER A 203 -12.28 -8.00 13.15
C SER A 203 -12.45 -8.77 14.45
N THR A 204 -11.88 -9.97 14.51
CA THR A 204 -11.83 -10.82 15.71
C THR A 204 -10.73 -10.35 16.67
N PRO A 205 -10.63 -10.87 17.91
CA PRO A 205 -9.54 -10.53 18.83
C PRO A 205 -8.15 -10.74 18.23
N LEU A 206 -7.97 -11.77 17.41
CA LEU A 206 -6.70 -12.06 16.77
C LEU A 206 -6.34 -11.01 15.70
N HIS A 207 -7.30 -10.60 14.87
CA HIS A 207 -7.09 -9.54 13.88
C HIS A 207 -6.61 -8.24 14.55
N ILE A 208 -7.28 -7.84 15.64
CA ILE A 208 -6.94 -6.62 16.39
C ILE A 208 -5.57 -6.75 17.05
N ALA A 209 -5.27 -7.88 17.71
CA ALA A 209 -3.97 -8.09 18.35
C ALA A 209 -2.80 -8.01 17.35
N VAL A 210 -2.99 -8.55 16.14
CA VAL A 210 -2.01 -8.46 15.06
C VAL A 210 -1.87 -7.04 14.53
N ALA A 211 -2.98 -6.36 14.24
CA ALA A 211 -3.00 -4.99 13.74
C ALA A 211 -2.33 -4.00 14.71
N MET A 212 -2.53 -4.20 16.01
CA MET A 212 -1.95 -3.35 17.07
C MET A 212 -0.49 -3.70 17.39
N GLY A 213 0.11 -4.72 16.75
CA GLY A 213 1.49 -5.12 17.01
C GLY A 213 1.71 -5.82 18.36
N TYR A 214 0.65 -6.29 19.03
CA TYR A 214 0.76 -6.91 20.36
C TYR A 214 1.26 -8.35 20.29
N THR A 215 2.55 -8.55 20.03
CA THR A 215 3.18 -9.86 19.85
C THR A 215 2.90 -10.83 21.01
N ASP A 216 2.98 -10.36 22.25
CA ASP A 216 2.68 -11.18 23.44
C ASP A 216 1.22 -11.61 23.50
N LEU A 217 0.29 -10.73 23.13
CA LEU A 217 -1.13 -11.06 23.09
C LEU A 217 -1.41 -12.08 21.98
N VAL A 218 -0.83 -11.87 20.79
CA VAL A 218 -0.93 -12.83 19.67
C VAL A 218 -0.42 -14.20 20.10
N LYS A 219 0.79 -14.28 20.68
CA LYS A 219 1.36 -15.55 21.14
C LYS A 219 0.44 -16.26 22.13
N LYS A 220 -0.11 -15.53 23.10
CA LYS A 220 -0.98 -16.11 24.13
C LYS A 220 -2.34 -16.54 23.59
N LEU A 221 -2.93 -15.77 22.66
CA LEU A 221 -4.14 -16.17 21.94
C LEU A 221 -3.89 -17.45 21.15
N LEU A 222 -2.79 -17.54 20.40
CA LEU A 222 -2.43 -18.74 19.63
C LEU A 222 -2.19 -19.96 20.51
N LEU A 223 -1.65 -19.78 21.72
CA LEU A 223 -1.49 -20.86 22.70
C LEU A 223 -2.81 -21.31 23.35
N PHE A 224 -3.79 -20.40 23.43
CA PHE A 224 -5.11 -20.69 23.98
C PHE A 224 -6.01 -21.47 23.01
N ILE A 225 -5.77 -21.35 21.70
CA ILE A 225 -6.53 -22.06 20.67
C ILE A 225 -6.21 -23.56 20.69
N GLU A 226 -7.25 -24.36 20.92
CA GLU A 226 -7.25 -25.82 20.85
C GLU A 226 -7.07 -26.30 19.41
N LYS A 227 -6.51 -27.50 19.21
CA LYS A 227 -6.10 -27.99 17.88
C LYS A 227 -7.28 -28.09 16.92
N GLU A 228 -8.43 -28.46 17.45
CA GLU A 228 -9.68 -28.68 16.75
C GLU A 228 -10.26 -27.34 16.23
N ASP A 229 -10.04 -26.25 16.96
CA ASP A 229 -10.53 -24.90 16.62
C ASP A 229 -9.55 -24.07 15.78
N VAL A 230 -8.29 -24.52 15.61
CA VAL A 230 -7.23 -23.82 14.88
C VAL A 230 -7.72 -23.32 13.53
N LYS A 231 -8.37 -24.19 12.76
CA LYS A 231 -8.86 -23.87 11.42
C LYS A 231 -9.95 -22.81 11.48
N GLU A 232 -10.99 -23.07 12.27
CA GLU A 232 -12.16 -22.19 12.38
C GLU A 232 -11.79 -20.80 12.88
N ILE A 233 -10.79 -20.67 13.74
CA ILE A 233 -10.39 -19.39 14.33
C ILE A 233 -9.39 -18.64 13.43
N LEU A 234 -8.38 -19.32 12.89
CA LEU A 234 -7.31 -18.63 12.14
C LEU A 234 -7.71 -18.27 10.71
N GLU A 235 -8.59 -19.07 10.08
CA GLU A 235 -9.04 -18.82 8.71
C GLU A 235 -10.19 -17.82 8.64
N GLN A 236 -10.68 -17.34 9.79
CA GLN A 236 -11.70 -16.31 9.83
C GLN A 236 -11.24 -15.05 9.10
N LYS A 237 -12.19 -14.50 8.35
CA LYS A 237 -12.00 -13.31 7.53
C LYS A 237 -12.77 -12.16 8.13
N ASN A 238 -12.12 -11.01 8.24
CA ASN A 238 -12.81 -9.77 8.58
C ASN A 238 -13.67 -9.28 7.39
N GLY A 239 -14.23 -8.08 7.54
CA GLY A 239 -15.07 -7.39 6.56
C GLY A 239 -14.40 -7.15 5.21
N ASP A 240 -13.07 -7.15 5.12
CA ASP A 240 -12.31 -7.05 3.85
C ASP A 240 -11.98 -8.41 3.24
N GLY A 241 -12.42 -9.50 3.86
CA GLY A 241 -12.00 -10.86 3.50
C GLY A 241 -10.61 -11.21 4.02
N SER A 242 -9.96 -10.32 4.77
CA SER A 242 -8.59 -10.51 5.25
C SER A 242 -8.56 -11.43 6.47
N THR A 243 -7.66 -12.41 6.46
CA THR A 243 -7.29 -13.17 7.66
C THR A 243 -6.27 -12.38 8.50
N ALA A 244 -6.00 -12.81 9.72
CA ALA A 244 -4.96 -12.23 10.56
C ALA A 244 -3.57 -12.23 9.88
N LEU A 245 -3.28 -13.20 8.99
CA LEU A 245 -2.03 -13.23 8.24
C LEU A 245 -1.93 -12.11 7.20
N HIS A 246 -3.04 -11.76 6.53
CA HIS A 246 -3.07 -10.60 5.63
C HIS A 246 -2.76 -9.31 6.38
N ILE A 247 -3.37 -9.15 7.56
CA ILE A 247 -3.11 -7.98 8.42
C ILE A 247 -1.63 -7.95 8.82
N ALA A 248 -1.05 -9.07 9.25
CA ALA A 248 0.36 -9.15 9.63
C ALA A 248 1.29 -8.69 8.50
N VAL A 249 1.00 -9.08 7.25
CA VAL A 249 1.72 -8.59 6.06
C VAL A 249 1.50 -7.10 5.86
N CYS A 250 0.26 -6.62 5.89
CA CYS A 250 -0.06 -5.21 5.67
C CYS A 250 0.66 -4.28 6.65
N VAL A 251 0.72 -4.65 7.93
CA VAL A 251 1.35 -3.82 8.98
C VAL A 251 2.84 -4.14 9.20
N GLY A 252 3.41 -5.10 8.46
CA GLY A 252 4.82 -5.50 8.61
C GLY A 252 5.13 -6.20 9.93
N ASN A 253 4.15 -6.84 10.57
CA ASN A 253 4.35 -7.53 11.85
C ASN A 253 4.93 -8.94 11.62
N GLU A 254 6.25 -8.99 11.40
CA GLU A 254 6.97 -10.25 11.13
C GLU A 254 6.81 -11.32 12.21
N HIS A 255 6.76 -10.91 13.48
CA HIS A 255 6.64 -11.86 14.59
C HIS A 255 5.27 -12.55 14.57
N ALA A 256 4.19 -11.78 14.44
CA ALA A 256 2.86 -12.35 14.31
C ALA A 256 2.75 -13.20 13.04
N LEU A 257 3.32 -12.73 11.93
CA LEU A 257 3.35 -13.46 10.67
C LEU A 257 3.98 -14.85 10.84
N LYS A 258 5.17 -14.94 11.45
CA LYS A 258 5.87 -16.20 11.69
C LYS A 258 5.04 -17.13 12.57
N LEU A 259 4.51 -16.63 13.69
CA LEU A 259 3.67 -17.40 14.61
C LEU A 259 2.39 -17.93 13.96
N LEU A 260 1.74 -17.13 13.12
CA LEU A 260 0.52 -17.52 12.40
C LEU A 260 0.80 -18.64 11.39
N VAL A 261 1.85 -18.49 10.59
CA VAL A 261 2.27 -19.50 9.60
C VAL A 261 2.69 -20.80 10.29
N GLU A 262 3.42 -20.73 11.40
CA GLU A 262 3.79 -21.91 12.19
C GLU A 262 2.56 -22.67 12.71
N LYS A 263 1.55 -21.92 13.21
CA LYS A 263 0.33 -22.48 13.78
C LYS A 263 -0.61 -23.06 12.71
N ASN A 264 -0.78 -22.38 11.58
CA ASN A 264 -1.58 -22.86 10.46
C ASN A 264 -1.01 -22.41 9.10
N LYS A 265 -0.48 -23.37 8.33
CA LYS A 265 0.10 -23.12 6.99
C LYS A 265 -0.96 -22.90 5.91
N ASP A 266 -2.21 -23.29 6.15
CA ASP A 266 -3.30 -23.13 5.18
C ASP A 266 -3.62 -21.64 4.95
N LEU A 267 -3.24 -20.78 5.90
CA LEU A 267 -3.35 -19.32 5.79
C LEU A 267 -2.60 -18.75 4.58
N LEU A 268 -1.54 -19.42 4.12
CA LEU A 268 -0.70 -18.97 3.00
C LEU A 268 -1.48 -18.86 1.68
N THR A 269 -2.57 -19.62 1.53
CA THR A 269 -3.31 -19.74 0.25
C THR A 269 -4.71 -19.13 0.30
N ILE A 270 -5.10 -18.52 1.42
CA ILE A 270 -6.42 -17.92 1.57
C ILE A 270 -6.40 -16.54 0.92
N SER A 271 -7.34 -16.27 0.00
CA SER A 271 -7.46 -14.95 -0.62
C SER A 271 -8.45 -14.03 0.10
N ASP A 272 -8.15 -12.73 0.12
CA ASP A 272 -9.07 -11.68 0.55
C ASP A 272 -10.20 -11.41 -0.46
N LYS A 273 -11.07 -10.41 -0.20
CA LYS A 273 -12.16 -10.04 -1.12
C LYS A 273 -11.68 -9.52 -2.47
N ARG A 274 -10.42 -9.10 -2.58
CA ARG A 274 -9.79 -8.65 -3.83
C ARG A 274 -9.12 -9.82 -4.57
N GLY A 275 -9.26 -11.05 -4.08
CA GLY A 275 -8.60 -12.22 -4.64
C GLY A 275 -7.10 -12.26 -4.38
N GLN A 276 -6.61 -11.50 -3.39
CA GLN A 276 -5.18 -11.44 -3.06
C GLN A 276 -4.90 -12.38 -1.89
N ASP A 277 -3.96 -13.32 -2.08
CA ASP A 277 -3.39 -14.07 -0.96
C ASP A 277 -2.31 -13.23 -0.22
N PRO A 278 -1.80 -13.69 0.95
CA PRO A 278 -0.79 -12.95 1.70
C PRO A 278 0.50 -12.69 0.91
N LEU A 279 0.88 -13.59 -0.02
CA LEU A 279 2.08 -13.44 -0.82
C LEU A 279 1.93 -12.30 -1.83
N ILE A 280 0.78 -12.22 -2.53
CA ILE A 280 0.43 -11.11 -3.41
C ILE A 280 0.35 -9.80 -2.62
N LYS A 281 -0.15 -9.83 -1.38
CA LYS A 281 -0.18 -8.65 -0.53
C LYS A 281 1.22 -8.11 -0.22
N ALA A 282 2.16 -9.00 0.11
CA ALA A 282 3.55 -8.63 0.35
C ALA A 282 4.19 -8.00 -0.90
N LEU A 283 3.91 -8.56 -2.08
CA LEU A 283 4.42 -8.04 -3.36
C LEU A 283 3.88 -6.64 -3.68
N ASN A 284 2.57 -6.42 -3.54
CA ASN A 284 1.95 -5.11 -3.79
C ASN A 284 2.44 -4.03 -2.82
N ASN A 285 2.80 -4.43 -1.60
CA ASN A 285 3.39 -3.54 -0.61
C ASN A 285 4.92 -3.44 -0.72
N MET A 286 5.52 -4.06 -1.75
CA MET A 286 6.97 -4.13 -2.00
C MET A 286 7.80 -4.66 -0.81
N GLN A 287 7.20 -5.52 0.02
CA GLN A 287 7.88 -6.14 1.16
C GLN A 287 8.59 -7.44 0.72
N PHE A 288 9.75 -7.31 0.09
CA PHE A 288 10.46 -8.45 -0.50
C PHE A 288 10.94 -9.49 0.52
N ASP A 289 11.33 -9.08 1.72
CA ASP A 289 11.73 -10.03 2.78
C ASP A 289 10.52 -10.84 3.28
N THR A 290 9.39 -10.18 3.50
CA THR A 290 8.12 -10.83 3.83
C THR A 290 7.67 -11.77 2.71
N PHE A 291 7.76 -11.31 1.46
CA PHE A 291 7.48 -12.12 0.28
C PHE A 291 8.36 -13.38 0.28
N LEU A 292 9.67 -13.21 0.45
CA LEU A 292 10.64 -14.30 0.42
C LEU A 292 10.36 -15.33 1.52
N TYR A 293 10.04 -14.86 2.73
CA TYR A 293 9.65 -15.74 3.83
C TYR A 293 8.38 -16.53 3.51
N LEU A 294 7.31 -15.85 3.05
CA LEU A 294 6.03 -16.50 2.72
C LEU A 294 6.19 -17.48 1.56
N PHE A 295 7.00 -17.13 0.55
CA PHE A 295 7.29 -17.98 -0.59
C PHE A 295 8.03 -19.25 -0.15
N LYS A 296 9.09 -19.11 0.65
CA LYS A 296 9.82 -20.26 1.23
C LYS A 296 8.92 -21.14 2.10
N ALA A 297 8.07 -20.52 2.92
CA ALA A 297 7.09 -21.25 3.72
C ALA A 297 6.10 -22.02 2.83
N ALA A 298 5.63 -21.43 1.72
CA ALA A 298 4.74 -22.10 0.79
C ALA A 298 5.41 -23.27 0.07
N VAL A 299 6.66 -23.10 -0.37
CA VAL A 299 7.49 -24.17 -0.96
C VAL A 299 7.66 -25.32 0.03
N ALA A 300 8.14 -25.03 1.23
CA ALA A 300 8.41 -26.04 2.27
C ALA A 300 7.17 -26.83 2.71
N ASN A 301 5.97 -26.26 2.53
CA ASN A 301 4.70 -26.89 2.91
C ASN A 301 3.85 -27.34 1.70
N ASN A 302 4.42 -27.41 0.49
CA ASN A 302 3.74 -27.84 -0.74
C ASN A 302 2.46 -27.02 -1.06
N LYS A 303 2.47 -25.72 -0.72
CA LYS A 303 1.35 -24.80 -0.92
C LYS A 303 1.47 -23.93 -2.17
N THR A 304 2.57 -24.04 -2.92
CA THR A 304 2.83 -23.19 -4.09
C THR A 304 1.70 -23.22 -5.13
N LYS A 305 1.17 -24.39 -5.46
CA LYS A 305 0.02 -24.53 -6.40
C LYS A 305 -1.25 -23.81 -5.93
N GLY A 306 -1.38 -23.57 -4.63
CA GLY A 306 -2.51 -22.86 -4.03
C GLY A 306 -2.36 -21.33 -4.04
N LEU A 307 -1.20 -20.80 -4.42
CA LEU A 307 -0.97 -19.36 -4.49
C LEU A 307 -1.53 -18.78 -5.79
N VAL A 308 -2.11 -17.59 -5.69
CA VAL A 308 -2.81 -16.89 -6.78
C VAL A 308 -1.90 -16.65 -7.99
N ILE A 309 -0.61 -16.35 -7.75
CA ILE A 309 0.35 -16.09 -8.84
C ILE A 309 0.66 -17.34 -9.68
N PHE A 310 0.48 -18.53 -9.10
CA PHE A 310 0.75 -19.82 -9.76
C PHE A 310 -0.52 -20.51 -10.25
N GLN A 311 -1.64 -19.77 -10.29
CA GLN A 311 -2.92 -20.23 -10.82
C GLN A 311 -3.25 -19.56 -12.15
N GLY A 312 -4.09 -20.23 -12.95
CA GLY A 312 -4.55 -19.72 -14.25
C GLY A 312 -3.67 -20.15 -15.43
N ARG A 313 -4.14 -19.84 -16.65
CA ARG A 313 -3.39 -20.14 -17.89
C ARG A 313 -2.18 -19.24 -18.09
N ASP A 314 -2.18 -18.08 -17.42
CA ASP A 314 -1.20 -17.00 -17.52
C ASP A 314 -0.17 -17.00 -16.36
N HIS A 315 -0.09 -18.10 -15.60
CA HIS A 315 0.80 -18.20 -14.43
C HIS A 315 2.29 -18.05 -14.81
N LYS A 316 2.68 -18.50 -16.00
CA LYS A 316 4.07 -18.41 -16.47
C LYS A 316 4.46 -16.96 -16.76
N GLU A 317 3.55 -16.20 -17.36
CA GLU A 317 3.70 -14.79 -17.66
C GLU A 317 3.75 -13.97 -16.37
N LYS A 318 2.86 -14.26 -15.41
CA LYS A 318 2.88 -13.65 -14.07
C LYS A 318 4.18 -13.96 -13.31
N GLY A 319 4.64 -15.21 -13.36
CA GLY A 319 5.90 -15.65 -12.76
C GLY A 319 7.12 -14.97 -13.39
N ALA A 320 7.17 -14.86 -14.72
CA ALA A 320 8.21 -14.14 -15.44
C ALA A 320 8.20 -12.64 -15.11
N SER A 321 7.02 -12.00 -15.05
CA SER A 321 6.89 -10.59 -14.64
C SER A 321 7.38 -10.35 -13.21
N LEU A 322 7.05 -11.25 -12.28
CA LEU A 322 7.57 -11.20 -10.92
C LEU A 322 9.10 -11.32 -10.89
N LEU A 323 9.66 -12.22 -11.69
CA LEU A 323 11.11 -12.39 -11.80
C LEU A 323 11.78 -11.13 -12.35
N VAL A 324 11.22 -10.51 -13.40
CA VAL A 324 11.67 -9.21 -13.94
C VAL A 324 11.64 -8.13 -12.87
N ASN A 325 10.56 -8.04 -12.09
CA ASN A 325 10.43 -7.06 -11.01
C ASN A 325 11.47 -7.28 -9.91
N ALA A 326 11.70 -8.53 -9.49
CA ALA A 326 12.71 -8.85 -8.48
C ALA A 326 14.14 -8.49 -8.97
N ILE A 327 14.48 -8.81 -10.22
CA ILE A 327 15.79 -8.49 -10.81
C ILE A 327 15.98 -6.98 -10.93
N THR A 328 14.98 -6.27 -11.45
CA THR A 328 15.01 -4.81 -11.63
C THR A 328 15.12 -4.08 -10.29
N ALA A 329 14.45 -4.59 -9.26
CA ALA A 329 14.55 -4.10 -7.88
C ALA A 329 15.83 -4.56 -7.15
N LYS A 330 16.75 -5.27 -7.83
CA LYS A 330 18.00 -5.83 -7.28
C LYS A 330 17.78 -6.80 -6.11
N GLN A 331 16.61 -7.42 -6.04
CA GLN A 331 16.23 -8.43 -5.06
C GLN A 331 16.69 -9.81 -5.52
N TYR A 332 18.02 -9.96 -5.67
CA TYR A 332 18.61 -11.16 -6.26
C TYR A 332 18.35 -12.44 -5.45
N ALA A 333 18.20 -12.33 -4.13
CA ALA A 333 17.83 -13.47 -3.28
C ALA A 333 16.44 -14.01 -3.68
N THR A 334 15.45 -13.12 -3.84
CA THR A 334 14.10 -13.47 -4.28
C THR A 334 14.10 -14.02 -5.70
N ALA A 335 14.80 -13.36 -6.62
CA ALA A 335 14.93 -13.83 -8.01
C ALA A 335 15.55 -15.24 -8.08
N LEU A 336 16.58 -15.50 -7.29
CA LEU A 336 17.25 -16.79 -7.26
C LEU A 336 16.33 -17.90 -6.71
N GLU A 337 15.60 -17.64 -5.64
CA GLU A 337 14.64 -18.65 -5.11
C GLU A 337 13.50 -18.92 -6.10
N LEU A 338 13.02 -17.90 -6.81
CA LEU A 338 12.00 -18.09 -7.85
C LEU A 338 12.49 -18.99 -8.98
N ILE A 339 13.72 -18.77 -9.49
CA ILE A 339 14.29 -19.59 -10.57
C ILE A 339 14.58 -21.02 -10.10
N LYS A 340 15.01 -21.21 -8.85
CA LYS A 340 15.26 -22.55 -8.31
C LYS A 340 14.00 -23.41 -8.28
N GLU A 341 12.89 -22.82 -7.85
CA GLU A 341 11.61 -23.51 -7.75
C GLU A 341 10.88 -23.59 -9.10
N PHE A 342 11.02 -22.56 -9.93
CA PHE A 342 10.34 -22.43 -11.23
C PHE A 342 11.31 -21.95 -12.33
N PRO A 343 12.19 -22.84 -12.82
CA PRO A 343 13.16 -22.50 -13.87
C PRO A 343 12.51 -21.98 -15.16
N GLU A 344 11.27 -22.40 -15.43
CA GLU A 344 10.52 -22.00 -16.61
C GLU A 344 10.28 -20.48 -16.69
N PHE A 345 10.24 -19.77 -15.57
CA PHE A 345 10.06 -18.31 -15.57
C PHE A 345 11.21 -17.58 -16.24
N ALA A 346 12.42 -18.15 -16.23
CA ALA A 346 13.60 -17.55 -16.84
C ALA A 346 13.62 -17.67 -18.37
N VAL A 347 12.91 -18.65 -18.92
CA VAL A 347 12.93 -18.98 -20.37
C VAL A 347 11.69 -18.43 -21.09
N GLN A 348 10.65 -18.06 -20.34
CA GLN A 348 9.36 -17.69 -20.91
C GLN A 348 9.36 -16.34 -21.63
N ASN A 349 10.25 -15.41 -21.25
CA ASN A 349 10.17 -14.02 -21.70
C ASN A 349 11.55 -13.38 -21.84
N ASP A 350 11.84 -12.82 -23.02
CA ASP A 350 13.06 -12.05 -23.32
C ASP A 350 13.24 -10.85 -22.37
N GLU A 351 12.16 -10.33 -21.78
CA GLU A 351 12.22 -9.27 -20.76
C GLU A 351 13.04 -9.68 -19.54
N VAL A 352 13.10 -10.97 -19.18
CA VAL A 352 13.95 -11.46 -18.09
C VAL A 352 15.42 -11.28 -18.47
N LEU A 353 15.82 -11.68 -19.68
CA LEU A 353 17.18 -11.49 -20.18
C LEU A 353 17.53 -10.01 -20.31
N MET A 354 16.60 -9.18 -20.77
CA MET A 354 16.79 -7.72 -20.85
C MET A 354 16.93 -7.09 -19.47
N ALA A 355 16.14 -7.50 -18.48
CA ALA A 355 16.24 -7.02 -17.10
C ALA A 355 17.58 -7.39 -16.48
N ILE A 356 18.08 -8.61 -16.72
CA ILE A 356 19.42 -9.03 -16.33
C ILE A 356 20.46 -8.12 -17.01
N ALA A 357 20.43 -8.02 -18.34
CA ALA A 357 21.42 -7.22 -19.09
C ALA A 357 21.46 -5.74 -18.65
N ARG A 358 20.31 -5.14 -18.30
CA ARG A 358 20.22 -3.75 -17.81
C ARG A 358 20.71 -3.57 -16.38
N THR A 359 20.58 -4.59 -15.55
CA THR A 359 20.97 -4.52 -14.13
C THR A 359 22.41 -4.96 -13.89
N PHE A 360 23.00 -5.68 -14.86
CA PHE A 360 24.43 -5.93 -14.88
C PHE A 360 25.21 -4.62 -15.05
N PRO A 361 26.23 -4.36 -14.22
CA PRO A 361 27.05 -3.16 -14.37
C PRO A 361 27.76 -3.21 -15.73
N SER A 362 27.71 -2.09 -16.46
CA SER A 362 28.39 -1.95 -17.77
C SER A 362 29.91 -2.06 -17.67
N GLU A 363 30.46 -1.90 -16.46
CA GLU A 363 31.87 -2.06 -16.13
C GLU A 363 31.99 -2.85 -14.82
N LEU A 364 32.65 -4.01 -14.86
CA LEU A 364 33.05 -4.73 -13.66
C LEU A 364 34.12 -3.91 -12.93
N LYS A 365 33.94 -3.63 -11.64
CA LYS A 365 35.02 -3.03 -10.84
C LYS A 365 36.20 -4.02 -10.76
N TYR A 366 37.42 -3.51 -10.61
CA TYR A 366 38.66 -4.31 -10.56
C TYR A 366 38.58 -5.60 -9.71
N TRP A 367 37.88 -5.57 -8.57
CA TRP A 367 37.70 -6.75 -7.72
C TRP A 367 36.63 -7.72 -8.21
N GLU A 368 35.63 -7.26 -8.96
CA GLU A 368 34.59 -8.09 -9.58
C GLU A 368 35.15 -8.87 -10.77
N GLU A 369 36.14 -8.33 -11.50
CA GLU A 369 36.91 -9.08 -12.51
C GLU A 369 37.74 -10.24 -11.91
N LEU A 370 38.13 -10.11 -10.65
CA LEU A 370 38.90 -11.11 -9.90
C LEU A 370 38.02 -12.28 -9.42
N VAL A 371 36.75 -12.02 -9.09
CA VAL A 371 35.77 -13.01 -8.64
C VAL A 371 35.07 -13.70 -9.81
N TYR A 372 34.84 -12.99 -10.92
CA TYR A 372 34.31 -13.53 -12.17
C TYR A 372 35.44 -13.59 -13.21
N PRO A 373 36.32 -14.61 -13.17
CA PRO A 373 37.35 -14.74 -14.18
C PRO A 373 36.66 -14.82 -15.54
N THR A 374 36.92 -13.82 -16.37
CA THR A 374 36.49 -13.80 -17.76
C THR A 374 36.99 -15.09 -18.40
N ARG A 375 36.10 -16.09 -18.56
CA ARG A 375 36.32 -17.10 -19.58
C ARG A 375 36.29 -16.32 -20.87
N LYS A 376 37.48 -15.97 -21.37
CA LYS A 376 37.69 -15.44 -22.71
C LYS A 376 36.98 -16.40 -23.67
N PHE A 377 35.76 -16.07 -24.08
CA PHE A 377 35.16 -16.75 -25.21
C PHE A 377 36.08 -16.44 -26.39
N PRO A 378 36.64 -17.45 -27.06
CA PRO A 378 37.50 -17.20 -28.21
C PRO A 378 36.65 -16.47 -29.25
N THR A 379 37.08 -15.27 -29.60
CA THR A 379 36.55 -14.49 -30.71
C THR A 379 36.86 -15.23 -32.01
N HIS A 380 36.10 -16.28 -32.31
CA HIS A 380 36.02 -16.75 -33.68
C HIS A 380 35.15 -15.74 -34.43
N ARG A 381 35.78 -15.02 -35.36
CA ARG A 381 35.13 -14.31 -36.45
C ARG A 381 33.92 -15.14 -36.91
N ILE A 382 32.73 -14.56 -36.81
CA ILE A 382 31.56 -15.08 -37.52
C ILE A 382 31.85 -14.88 -39.01
N SER A 383 32.46 -15.89 -39.62
CA SER A 383 32.43 -16.09 -41.05
C SER A 383 31.00 -16.41 -41.42
N ALA A 384 30.44 -15.64 -42.35
CA ALA A 384 29.14 -15.85 -42.95
C ALA A 384 29.12 -17.18 -43.72
N THR A 385 28.90 -18.29 -43.02
CA THR A 385 28.64 -19.62 -43.60
C THR A 385 27.97 -20.51 -42.57
N TYR A 386 26.74 -20.22 -42.17
CA TYR A 386 25.79 -21.24 -41.67
C TYR A 386 24.36 -20.71 -41.85
N VAL A 387 23.99 -20.55 -43.12
CA VAL A 387 22.62 -20.80 -43.56
C VAL A 387 22.45 -22.33 -43.58
N ASN A 388 21.31 -22.82 -43.09
CA ASN A 388 20.88 -24.22 -43.01
C ASN A 388 21.46 -25.07 -41.86
N ALA A 389 20.71 -25.12 -40.77
CA ALA A 389 19.94 -26.33 -40.42
C ALA A 389 19.14 -26.02 -39.16
N TYR A 390 17.82 -25.88 -39.31
CA TYR A 390 16.75 -26.40 -38.44
C TYR A 390 15.43 -25.82 -38.95
N ASN A 391 14.95 -26.42 -40.05
CA ASN A 391 13.53 -26.49 -40.38
C ASN A 391 12.99 -27.73 -39.67
N CYS A 392 12.06 -27.54 -38.74
CA CYS A 392 10.68 -28.04 -38.83
C CYS A 392 9.82 -27.35 -37.77
#